data_AF-A0AAU3RKW6-F1
#
_entry.id   AF-A0AAU3RKW6-F1
#
_cell.length_a   1.000
_cell.length_b   1.000
_cell.length_c   1.000
_cell.angle_alpha   90.00
_cell.angle_beta   90.00
_cell.angle_gamma   90.00
#
_symmetry.space_group_name_H-M   'P 1'
#
loop_
_entity.id
_entity.type
_entity.pdbx_description
1 polymer ?
#
loop_
_entity_poly.entity_id
_entity_poly.type
_entity_poly.pdbx_seq_one_letter_code
_entity_poly.pdbx_strand_id
1 'polypeptide(L)'
;MTALHSNPFFDRLADAENILVTGAGGGFDIYAGLPVALSLMHQGKRVHLANLSFSTLAGLPSEAWVAPDLAAVTPDSAPHLSYFPERTLAQWLEAHGYPAVVYAFPQTGVQPLRAAYRELIDLHHIDAVVLVDGGTDILMRGDEAGLGTPEEDLTSVAALAALEDVPQRLVISVGFGVDAYHGVSHGLVLENIAALERAGAYLGAFSLPRATREGALFLDAVAHAQEQTPDRPSIVNGSIAAAVRGSFGDVQFTSRTRGSELFVNPLMSLCFAFDLPGLAARCLYLDRIEDTHLMRQVHSRIAEFREDLVTRPSRRIPH
;
A
#
# COMPACT_ATOMS: atom_id res chain seq x y z
N MET A 1 -5.30 4.62 -27.64
CA MET A 1 -5.73 5.96 -27.20
C MET A 1 -6.72 5.74 -26.07
N THR A 2 -6.42 6.23 -24.87
CA THR A 2 -7.37 6.26 -23.75
C THR A 2 -8.39 7.36 -23.97
N ALA A 3 -9.65 7.11 -23.63
CA ALA A 3 -10.69 8.12 -23.76
C ALA A 3 -10.72 8.98 -22.48
N LEU A 4 -11.04 10.27 -22.60
CA LEU A 4 -11.09 11.17 -21.43
C LEU A 4 -12.09 10.71 -20.35
N HIS A 5 -13.09 9.92 -20.72
CA HIS A 5 -14.11 9.39 -19.81
C HIS A 5 -13.79 7.98 -19.28
N SER A 6 -12.66 7.38 -19.67
CA SER A 6 -12.18 6.11 -19.12
C SER A 6 -11.11 6.36 -18.06
N ASN A 7 -10.90 5.35 -17.20
CA ASN A 7 -9.85 5.40 -16.18
C ASN A 7 -8.76 4.38 -16.58
N PRO A 8 -7.56 4.84 -16.98
CA PRO A 8 -6.51 3.96 -17.49
C PRO A 8 -6.12 2.84 -16.53
N PHE A 9 -6.22 3.07 -15.21
CA PHE A 9 -5.98 2.02 -14.21
C PHE A 9 -6.98 0.87 -14.33
N PHE A 10 -8.28 1.17 -14.41
CA PHE A 10 -9.31 0.14 -14.57
C PHE A 10 -9.28 -0.48 -15.97
N ASP A 11 -8.94 0.29 -17.00
CA ASP A 11 -8.77 -0.22 -18.36
C ASP A 11 -7.67 -1.30 -18.42
N ARG A 12 -6.57 -1.13 -17.67
CA ARG A 12 -5.47 -2.12 -17.57
C ARG A 12 -5.89 -3.41 -16.86
N LEU A 13 -6.92 -3.35 -16.00
CA LEU A 13 -7.46 -4.50 -15.26
C LEU A 13 -8.71 -5.10 -15.90
N ALA A 14 -9.15 -4.58 -17.05
CA ALA A 14 -10.41 -4.97 -17.68
C ALA A 14 -10.47 -6.48 -17.98
N ASP A 15 -9.38 -7.02 -18.54
CA ASP A 15 -9.27 -8.44 -18.93
C ASP A 15 -8.80 -9.37 -17.80
N ALA A 16 -8.40 -8.83 -16.65
CA ALA A 16 -7.92 -9.61 -15.51
C ALA A 16 -9.10 -10.27 -14.75
N GLU A 17 -8.93 -11.53 -14.35
CA GLU A 17 -9.93 -12.29 -13.60
C GLU A 17 -9.54 -12.53 -12.15
N ASN A 18 -8.26 -12.79 -11.87
CA ASN A 18 -7.72 -13.14 -10.55
C ASN A 18 -6.73 -12.07 -10.11
N ILE A 19 -7.22 -11.16 -9.29
CA ILE A 19 -6.48 -9.94 -8.96
C ILE A 19 -6.03 -10.01 -7.52
N LEU A 20 -4.72 -9.86 -7.30
CA LEU A 20 -4.16 -9.61 -5.98
C LEU A 20 -4.19 -8.11 -5.70
N VAL A 21 -4.87 -7.69 -4.64
CA VAL A 21 -4.70 -6.35 -4.06
C VAL A 21 -3.91 -6.52 -2.78
N THR A 22 -2.73 -5.90 -2.71
CA THR A 22 -1.79 -6.11 -1.61
C THR A 22 -1.26 -4.80 -1.05
N GLY A 23 -1.23 -4.67 0.27
CA GLY A 23 -0.59 -3.53 0.93
C GLY A 23 0.94 -3.67 0.93
N ALA A 24 1.64 -2.58 0.65
CA ALA A 24 3.09 -2.52 0.47
C ALA A 24 3.85 -2.56 1.79
N GLY A 25 3.29 -1.97 2.85
CA GLY A 25 3.87 -1.93 4.18
C GLY A 25 2.91 -1.39 5.26
N GLY A 26 3.49 -0.86 6.34
CA GLY A 26 2.78 0.00 7.31
C GLY A 26 1.68 -0.67 8.16
N GLY A 27 1.46 -1.97 7.98
CA GLY A 27 0.43 -2.77 8.64
C GLY A 27 -1.00 -2.51 8.18
N PHE A 28 -1.33 -1.32 7.69
CA PHE A 28 -2.69 -0.96 7.28
C PHE A 28 -2.82 -0.58 5.79
N ASP A 29 -1.78 -0.71 4.98
CA ASP A 29 -1.84 -0.29 3.57
C ASP A 29 -2.89 -1.05 2.76
N ILE A 30 -3.17 -2.31 3.12
CA ILE A 30 -4.28 -3.05 2.51
C ILE A 30 -5.63 -2.34 2.65
N TYR A 31 -5.84 -1.52 3.69
CA TYR A 31 -7.08 -0.73 3.83
C TYR A 31 -7.17 0.37 2.78
N ALA A 32 -6.06 0.99 2.41
CA ALA A 32 -6.01 1.97 1.32
C ALA A 32 -6.38 1.33 -0.03
N GLY A 33 -6.18 0.01 -0.17
CA GLY A 33 -6.57 -0.78 -1.34
C GLY A 33 -8.03 -1.22 -1.36
N LEU A 34 -8.75 -1.16 -0.23
CA LEU A 34 -10.13 -1.66 -0.12
C LEU A 34 -11.10 -1.09 -1.15
N PRO A 35 -11.13 0.22 -1.44
CA PRO A 35 -12.05 0.74 -2.45
C PRO A 35 -11.87 0.09 -3.82
N VAL A 36 -10.61 -0.17 -4.20
CA VAL A 36 -10.30 -0.82 -5.48
C VAL A 36 -10.64 -2.29 -5.44
N ALA A 37 -10.27 -3.00 -4.36
CA ALA A 37 -10.63 -4.41 -4.18
C ALA A 37 -12.16 -4.60 -4.27
N LEU A 38 -12.93 -3.80 -3.53
CA LEU A 38 -14.38 -3.87 -3.52
C LEU A 38 -14.98 -3.52 -4.89
N SER A 39 -14.46 -2.51 -5.58
CA SER A 39 -14.91 -2.17 -6.93
C SER A 39 -14.72 -3.35 -7.90
N LEU A 40 -13.56 -4.03 -7.83
CA LEU A 40 -13.26 -5.19 -8.67
C LEU A 40 -14.14 -6.40 -8.30
N MET A 41 -14.36 -6.65 -7.01
CA MET A 41 -15.29 -7.69 -6.54
C MET A 41 -16.73 -7.42 -7.02
N HIS A 42 -17.19 -6.17 -6.98
CA HIS A 42 -18.53 -5.78 -7.46
C HIS A 42 -18.69 -5.93 -8.98
N GLN A 43 -17.58 -5.95 -9.73
CA GLN A 43 -17.55 -6.28 -11.15
C GLN A 43 -17.54 -7.80 -11.40
N GLY A 44 -17.56 -8.63 -10.36
CA GLY A 44 -17.56 -10.09 -10.45
C GLY A 44 -16.17 -10.71 -10.62
N LYS A 45 -15.10 -9.93 -10.43
CA LYS A 45 -13.72 -10.44 -10.49
C LYS A 45 -13.36 -11.18 -9.19
N ARG A 46 -12.45 -12.14 -9.28
CA ARG A 46 -11.90 -12.84 -8.12
C ARG A 46 -10.77 -12.00 -7.54
N VAL A 47 -10.96 -11.50 -6.33
CA VAL A 47 -9.98 -10.64 -5.67
C VAL A 47 -9.43 -11.34 -4.44
N HIS A 48 -8.11 -11.39 -4.37
CA HIS A 48 -7.34 -11.90 -3.24
C HIS A 48 -6.68 -10.72 -2.53
N LEU A 49 -6.71 -10.73 -1.21
CA LEU A 49 -6.14 -9.65 -0.40
C LEU A 49 -4.88 -10.13 0.27
N ALA A 50 -3.82 -9.32 0.26
CA ALA A 50 -2.62 -9.58 1.03
C ALA A 50 -2.06 -8.31 1.68
N ASN A 51 -1.14 -8.47 2.61
CA ASN A 51 -0.46 -7.34 3.25
C ASN A 51 0.94 -7.76 3.71
N LEU A 52 1.92 -6.86 3.56
CA LEU A 52 3.17 -7.00 4.30
C LEU A 52 2.90 -6.64 5.77
N SER A 53 2.84 -7.66 6.62
CA SER A 53 2.32 -7.54 7.97
C SER A 53 3.29 -6.86 8.91
N PHE A 54 2.79 -5.83 9.61
CA PHE A 54 3.47 -5.20 10.74
C PHE A 54 3.25 -5.97 12.06
N SER A 55 2.27 -6.88 12.09
CA SER A 55 2.04 -7.78 13.21
C SER A 55 3.01 -8.96 13.18
N THR A 56 3.37 -9.46 14.37
CA THR A 56 4.20 -10.67 14.50
C THR A 56 3.39 -11.90 14.09
N LEU A 57 3.86 -12.61 13.06
CA LEU A 57 3.21 -13.83 12.56
C LEU A 57 3.76 -15.11 13.22
N ALA A 58 4.87 -15.04 13.96
CA ALA A 58 5.56 -16.22 14.51
C ALA A 58 4.72 -17.05 15.51
N GLY A 59 3.60 -16.50 16.02
CA GLY A 59 2.67 -17.18 16.91
C GLY A 59 1.49 -17.86 16.21
N LEU A 60 1.40 -17.78 14.87
CA LEU A 60 0.35 -18.46 14.12
C LEU A 60 0.58 -19.97 14.12
N PRO A 61 -0.49 -20.77 14.17
CA PRO A 61 -0.36 -22.22 14.14
C PRO A 61 0.09 -22.68 12.74
N SER A 62 0.70 -23.85 12.65
CA SER A 62 1.31 -24.36 11.41
C SER A 62 0.37 -24.39 10.21
N GLU A 63 -0.91 -24.69 10.44
CA GLU A 63 -1.97 -24.77 9.43
C GLU A 63 -2.36 -23.42 8.83
N ALA A 64 -1.99 -22.31 9.47
CA ALA A 64 -2.18 -20.98 8.90
C ALA A 64 -1.14 -20.67 7.81
N TRP A 65 -0.01 -21.38 7.77
CA TRP A 65 1.05 -21.16 6.79
C TRP A 65 0.79 -22.02 5.54
N VAL A 66 0.40 -21.36 4.45
CA VAL A 66 0.14 -22.04 3.17
C VAL A 66 1.42 -22.26 2.36
N ALA A 67 2.45 -21.46 2.62
CA ALA A 67 3.81 -21.62 2.11
C ALA A 67 4.83 -20.94 3.06
N PRO A 68 6.14 -21.12 2.87
CA PRO A 68 7.14 -20.35 3.60
C PRO A 68 6.89 -18.85 3.44
N ASP A 69 6.91 -18.11 4.55
CA ASP A 69 6.67 -16.66 4.58
C ASP A 69 5.32 -16.22 4.00
N LEU A 70 4.31 -17.10 4.00
CA LEU A 70 2.95 -16.79 3.54
C LEU A 70 1.90 -17.42 4.46
N ALA A 71 1.20 -16.58 5.24
CA ALA A 71 0.12 -17.00 6.12
C ALA A 71 -1.26 -16.62 5.53
N ALA A 72 -2.25 -17.50 5.68
CA ALA A 72 -3.66 -17.21 5.41
C ALA A 72 -4.33 -16.77 6.72
N VAL A 73 -4.62 -15.47 6.87
CA VAL A 73 -5.25 -14.90 8.06
C VAL A 73 -6.77 -14.90 7.88
N THR A 74 -7.45 -15.48 8.87
CA THR A 74 -8.92 -15.60 8.97
C THR A 74 -9.45 -14.77 10.15
N PRO A 75 -10.78 -14.62 10.31
CA PRO A 75 -11.36 -13.86 11.43
C PRO A 75 -10.94 -14.35 12.83
N ASP A 76 -10.63 -15.64 12.96
CA ASP A 76 -10.27 -16.30 14.21
C ASP A 76 -8.75 -16.39 14.46
N SER A 77 -7.93 -15.84 13.56
CA SER A 77 -6.47 -15.98 13.66
C SER A 77 -5.88 -15.24 14.87
N ALA A 78 -5.02 -15.89 15.65
CA ALA A 78 -4.31 -15.30 16.80
C ALA A 78 -5.16 -14.36 17.69
N PRO A 79 -6.29 -14.81 18.28
CA PRO A 79 -7.25 -13.95 18.98
C PRO A 79 -6.68 -13.25 20.22
N HIS A 80 -5.53 -13.72 20.71
CA HIS A 80 -4.80 -13.16 21.84
C HIS A 80 -4.02 -11.88 21.51
N LEU A 81 -3.79 -11.58 20.23
CA LEU A 81 -3.10 -10.36 19.80
C LEU A 81 -4.08 -9.18 19.75
N SER A 82 -3.73 -8.08 20.42
CA SER A 82 -4.53 -6.84 20.43
C SER A 82 -4.34 -5.97 19.19
N TYR A 83 -3.29 -6.22 18.40
CA TYR A 83 -2.99 -5.52 17.15
C TYR A 83 -2.77 -6.54 16.04
N PHE A 84 -3.74 -6.66 15.13
CA PHE A 84 -3.66 -7.54 13.97
C PHE A 84 -4.55 -7.01 12.84
N PRO A 85 -4.06 -6.04 12.04
CA PRO A 85 -4.84 -5.38 11.00
C PRO A 85 -5.48 -6.34 9.99
N GLU A 86 -4.76 -7.37 9.56
CA GLU A 86 -5.23 -8.36 8.59
C GLU A 86 -6.39 -9.19 9.14
N ARG A 87 -6.31 -9.60 10.42
CA ARG A 87 -7.42 -10.29 11.10
C ARG A 87 -8.61 -9.37 11.28
N THR A 88 -8.38 -8.13 11.73
CA THR A 88 -9.44 -7.14 11.88
C THR A 88 -10.13 -6.87 10.55
N LEU A 89 -9.38 -6.86 9.45
CA LEU A 89 -9.96 -6.76 8.12
C LEU A 89 -10.73 -8.02 7.73
N ALA A 90 -10.21 -9.22 8.01
CA ALA A 90 -10.92 -10.48 7.77
C ALA A 90 -12.28 -10.53 8.50
N GLN A 91 -12.33 -10.10 9.76
CA GLN A 91 -13.57 -9.97 10.55
C GLN A 91 -14.56 -9.00 9.90
N TRP A 92 -14.07 -7.84 9.44
CA TRP A 92 -14.90 -6.86 8.75
C TRP A 92 -15.45 -7.39 7.42
N LEU A 93 -14.63 -8.11 6.65
CA LEU A 93 -15.03 -8.75 5.38
C LEU A 93 -16.11 -9.79 5.60
N GLU A 94 -15.96 -10.65 6.62
CA GLU A 94 -16.96 -11.66 6.99
C GLU A 94 -18.30 -11.01 7.35
N ALA A 95 -18.28 -9.97 8.19
CA ALA A 95 -19.48 -9.24 8.60
C ALA A 95 -20.23 -8.59 7.42
N HIS A 96 -19.52 -8.30 6.32
CA HIS A 96 -20.09 -7.71 5.10
C HIS A 96 -20.34 -8.72 3.97
N GLY A 97 -20.11 -10.02 4.22
CA GLY A 97 -20.37 -11.09 3.25
C GLY A 97 -19.34 -11.17 2.11
N TYR A 98 -18.12 -10.68 2.32
CA TYR A 98 -16.99 -10.83 1.40
C TYR A 98 -16.09 -12.02 1.79
N PRO A 99 -15.23 -12.52 0.88
CA PRO A 99 -14.21 -13.51 1.24
C PRO A 99 -13.34 -13.01 2.40
N ALA A 100 -13.38 -13.74 3.51
CA ALA A 100 -12.79 -13.32 4.79
C ALA A 100 -11.37 -13.86 5.00
N VAL A 101 -10.56 -13.92 3.93
CA VAL A 101 -9.15 -14.32 4.01
C VAL A 101 -8.29 -13.15 3.55
N VAL A 102 -7.35 -12.77 4.41
CA VAL A 102 -6.30 -11.79 4.08
C VAL A 102 -4.97 -12.51 4.24
N TYR A 103 -4.18 -12.61 3.16
CA TYR A 103 -2.85 -13.19 3.23
C TYR A 103 -1.89 -12.21 3.92
N ALA A 104 -0.97 -12.73 4.72
CA ALA A 104 0.00 -11.93 5.44
C ALA A 104 1.41 -12.44 5.15
N PHE A 105 2.27 -11.52 4.72
CA PHE A 105 3.71 -11.75 4.58
C PHE A 105 4.42 -11.26 5.84
N PRO A 106 5.37 -12.02 6.43
CA PRO A 106 6.22 -11.51 7.49
C PRO A 106 7.23 -10.50 6.94
N GLN A 107 7.73 -9.61 7.80
CA GLN A 107 8.82 -8.70 7.44
C GLN A 107 10.11 -9.47 7.12
N THR A 108 10.40 -9.59 5.83
CA THR A 108 11.57 -10.27 5.27
C THR A 108 12.33 -9.33 4.32
N GLY A 109 13.41 -9.81 3.71
CA GLY A 109 14.04 -9.10 2.59
C GLY A 109 13.36 -9.42 1.25
N VAL A 110 13.93 -8.92 0.16
CA VAL A 110 13.36 -9.05 -1.19
C VAL A 110 13.23 -10.51 -1.63
N GLN A 111 14.23 -11.36 -1.39
CA GLN A 111 14.22 -12.72 -1.92
C GLN A 111 13.11 -13.60 -1.29
N PRO A 112 12.95 -13.68 0.04
CA PRO A 112 11.86 -14.43 0.65
C PRO A 112 10.49 -13.85 0.30
N LEU A 113 10.34 -12.52 0.30
CA LEU A 113 9.06 -11.89 -0.04
C LEU A 113 8.64 -12.21 -1.48
N ARG A 114 9.60 -12.18 -2.43
CA ARG A 114 9.34 -12.58 -3.82
C ARG A 114 8.90 -14.03 -3.93
N ALA A 115 9.54 -14.94 -3.19
CA ALA A 115 9.14 -16.34 -3.18
C ALA A 115 7.72 -16.49 -2.66
N ALA A 116 7.36 -15.80 -1.57
CA ALA A 116 6.02 -15.82 -1.02
C ALA A 116 4.96 -15.23 -1.98
N TYR A 117 5.28 -14.13 -2.69
CA TYR A 117 4.41 -13.61 -3.73
C TYR A 117 4.18 -14.62 -4.85
N ARG A 118 5.23 -15.32 -5.31
CA ARG A 118 5.12 -16.37 -6.33
C ARG A 118 4.22 -17.51 -5.88
N GLU A 119 4.40 -18.00 -4.65
CA GLU A 119 3.53 -19.04 -4.08
C GLU A 119 2.06 -18.59 -4.05
N LEU A 120 1.79 -17.32 -3.66
CA LEU A 120 0.44 -16.79 -3.66
C LEU A 120 -0.14 -16.66 -5.08
N ILE A 121 0.66 -16.19 -6.03
CA ILE A 121 0.29 -16.06 -7.45
C ILE A 121 -0.06 -17.42 -8.03
N ASP A 122 0.77 -18.43 -7.80
CA ASP A 122 0.55 -19.80 -8.27
C ASP A 122 -0.69 -20.43 -7.63
N LEU A 123 -0.89 -20.23 -6.32
CA LEU A 123 -2.01 -20.78 -5.55
C LEU A 123 -3.38 -20.33 -6.09
N HIS A 124 -3.50 -19.06 -6.51
CA HIS A 124 -4.77 -18.48 -6.96
C HIS A 124 -4.83 -18.19 -8.46
N HIS A 125 -3.78 -18.54 -9.20
CA HIS A 125 -3.63 -18.22 -10.62
C HIS A 125 -3.82 -16.72 -10.89
N ILE A 126 -3.14 -15.89 -10.10
CA ILE A 126 -3.23 -14.43 -10.18
C ILE A 126 -2.70 -13.95 -11.53
N ASP A 127 -3.51 -13.18 -12.25
CA ASP A 127 -3.19 -12.60 -13.56
C ASP A 127 -2.95 -11.07 -13.51
N ALA A 128 -3.26 -10.44 -12.38
CA ALA A 128 -2.94 -9.04 -12.11
C ALA A 128 -2.63 -8.77 -10.63
N VAL A 129 -1.70 -7.87 -10.36
CA VAL A 129 -1.34 -7.39 -9.02
C VAL A 129 -1.53 -5.88 -8.94
N VAL A 130 -2.17 -5.42 -7.86
CA VAL A 130 -2.28 -4.02 -7.46
C VAL A 130 -1.62 -3.89 -6.08
N LEU A 131 -0.41 -3.35 -6.08
CA LEU A 131 0.31 -2.98 -4.86
C LEU A 131 -0.21 -1.62 -4.37
N VAL A 132 -0.47 -1.47 -3.08
CA VAL A 132 -1.06 -0.26 -2.52
C VAL A 132 -0.21 0.26 -1.37
N ASP A 133 0.06 1.57 -1.38
CA ASP A 133 0.72 2.31 -0.33
C ASP A 133 -0.26 3.35 0.26
N GLY A 134 -0.41 3.31 1.59
CA GLY A 134 -1.06 4.32 2.38
C GLY A 134 -0.14 5.52 2.63
N GLY A 135 0.23 6.20 1.55
CA GLY A 135 1.27 7.20 1.58
C GLY A 135 1.68 7.59 0.18
N THR A 136 2.82 8.25 0.09
CA THR A 136 3.47 8.71 -1.13
C THR A 136 4.98 8.44 -1.13
N ASP A 137 5.51 7.82 -0.07
CA ASP A 137 6.91 7.44 0.04
C ASP A 137 7.30 6.31 -0.90
N ILE A 138 6.37 5.45 -1.33
CA ILE A 138 6.63 4.49 -2.42
C ILE A 138 7.10 5.17 -3.73
N LEU A 139 6.83 6.47 -3.89
CA LEU A 139 7.21 7.26 -5.07
C LEU A 139 8.61 7.88 -4.95
N MET A 140 9.30 7.72 -3.81
CA MET A 140 10.64 8.27 -3.59
C MET A 140 11.69 7.39 -4.26
N ARG A 141 12.64 8.00 -4.97
CA ARG A 141 13.66 7.27 -5.72
C ARG A 141 14.97 7.05 -4.95
N GLY A 142 15.18 7.75 -3.84
CA GLY A 142 16.35 7.63 -2.97
C GLY A 142 17.21 8.88 -2.85
N ASP A 143 17.13 9.80 -3.83
CA ASP A 143 17.88 11.06 -3.83
C ASP A 143 17.10 12.24 -3.26
N GLU A 144 15.90 12.03 -2.73
CA GLU A 144 15.12 13.07 -2.06
C GLU A 144 15.69 13.44 -0.69
N ALA A 145 15.34 14.64 -0.21
CA ALA A 145 15.74 15.11 1.12
C ALA A 145 15.31 14.13 2.24
N GLY A 146 14.10 13.60 2.15
CA GLY A 146 13.58 12.54 3.02
C GLY A 146 12.82 11.52 2.20
N LEU A 147 12.90 10.26 2.61
CA LEU A 147 12.30 9.12 1.91
C LEU A 147 11.02 8.61 2.55
N GLY A 148 10.62 9.10 3.73
CA GLY A 148 9.57 8.44 4.51
C GLY A 148 10.08 7.17 5.18
N THR A 149 9.33 6.09 5.01
CA THR A 149 9.60 4.74 5.54
C THR A 149 9.74 3.73 4.40
N PRO A 150 10.76 3.86 3.55
CA PRO A 150 10.83 3.16 2.27
C PRO A 150 11.05 1.64 2.36
N GLU A 151 11.46 1.12 3.52
CA GLU A 151 11.94 -0.25 3.64
C GLU A 151 10.89 -1.28 3.23
N GLU A 152 9.67 -1.17 3.74
CA GLU A 152 8.58 -2.11 3.46
C GLU A 152 8.12 -1.97 2.00
N ASP A 153 7.82 -0.75 1.58
CA ASP A 153 7.28 -0.45 0.26
C ASP A 153 8.22 -0.87 -0.86
N LEU A 154 9.50 -0.51 -0.76
CA LEU A 154 10.47 -0.82 -1.80
C LEU A 154 10.91 -2.29 -1.78
N THR A 155 10.78 -2.98 -0.64
CA THR A 155 10.91 -4.45 -0.62
C THR A 155 9.78 -5.09 -1.43
N SER A 156 8.54 -4.63 -1.25
CA SER A 156 7.38 -5.08 -2.03
C SER A 156 7.51 -4.74 -3.53
N VAL A 157 7.96 -3.53 -3.87
CA VAL A 157 8.24 -3.11 -5.26
C VAL A 157 9.31 -3.99 -5.88
N ALA A 158 10.45 -4.21 -5.21
CA ALA A 158 11.54 -5.05 -5.73
C ALA A 158 11.12 -6.52 -5.90
N ALA A 159 10.33 -7.05 -4.98
CA ALA A 159 9.81 -8.40 -5.06
C ALA A 159 8.94 -8.59 -6.32
N LEU A 160 7.94 -7.72 -6.51
CA LEU A 160 6.97 -7.80 -7.61
C LEU A 160 7.54 -7.38 -8.97
N ALA A 161 8.51 -6.46 -9.01
CA ALA A 161 9.13 -5.99 -10.26
C ALA A 161 9.81 -7.13 -11.04
N ALA A 162 10.34 -8.15 -10.34
CA ALA A 162 10.99 -9.30 -10.95
C ALA A 162 10.03 -10.46 -11.30
N LEU A 163 8.73 -10.35 -11.01
CA LEU A 163 7.72 -11.34 -11.37
C LEU A 163 7.11 -11.00 -12.75
N GLU A 164 7.88 -11.24 -13.81
CA GLU A 164 7.51 -10.92 -15.20
C GLU A 164 6.37 -11.78 -15.76
N ASP A 165 6.08 -12.90 -15.10
CA ASP A 165 4.98 -13.83 -15.38
C ASP A 165 3.60 -13.21 -15.12
N VAL A 166 3.50 -12.18 -14.28
CA VAL A 166 2.27 -11.39 -14.10
C VAL A 166 2.30 -10.16 -15.00
N PRO A 167 1.48 -10.10 -16.06
CA PRO A 167 1.56 -9.02 -17.05
C PRO A 167 1.09 -7.67 -16.49
N GLN A 168 0.06 -7.66 -15.65
CA GLN A 168 -0.48 -6.45 -15.05
C GLN A 168 0.02 -6.31 -13.62
N ARG A 169 1.00 -5.43 -13.42
CA ARG A 169 1.53 -5.08 -12.09
C ARG A 169 1.44 -3.58 -11.93
N LEU A 170 0.55 -3.15 -11.04
CA LEU A 170 0.19 -1.75 -10.86
C LEU A 170 0.45 -1.32 -9.42
N VAL A 171 0.67 -0.01 -9.23
CA VAL A 171 0.80 0.61 -7.90
C VAL A 171 -0.29 1.65 -7.72
N ILE A 172 -0.89 1.70 -6.53
CA ILE A 172 -1.71 2.80 -6.05
C ILE A 172 -1.01 3.43 -4.85
N SER A 173 -0.85 4.75 -4.90
CA SER A 173 -0.45 5.57 -3.76
C SER A 173 -1.59 6.54 -3.42
N VAL A 174 -2.01 6.57 -2.17
CA VAL A 174 -3.15 7.37 -1.68
C VAL A 174 -2.83 7.95 -0.30
N GLY A 175 -3.35 9.13 -0.01
CA GLY A 175 -3.01 9.83 1.24
C GLY A 175 -1.97 10.93 1.08
N PHE A 176 -1.93 11.58 -0.10
CA PHE A 176 -1.00 12.66 -0.41
C PHE A 176 -0.74 13.62 0.76
N GLY A 177 0.50 13.57 1.24
CA GLY A 177 1.05 14.44 2.27
C GLY A 177 0.97 13.92 3.70
N VAL A 178 0.50 12.69 3.91
CA VAL A 178 0.56 12.04 5.22
C VAL A 178 2.00 11.76 5.66
N ASP A 179 2.93 11.55 4.73
CA ASP A 179 4.34 11.22 5.01
C ASP A 179 5.22 12.44 5.27
N ALA A 180 4.65 13.64 5.27
CA ALA A 180 5.39 14.86 5.60
C ALA A 180 6.04 14.77 6.98
N TYR A 181 5.41 14.06 7.93
CA TYR A 181 5.96 13.81 9.27
C TYR A 181 7.16 12.86 9.26
N HIS A 182 7.36 12.09 8.19
CA HIS A 182 8.52 11.23 7.94
C HIS A 182 9.52 11.88 6.94
N GLY A 183 9.42 13.20 6.75
CA GLY A 183 10.38 13.97 5.96
C GLY A 183 10.14 13.98 4.45
N VAL A 184 9.04 13.40 3.97
CA VAL A 184 8.67 13.42 2.55
C VAL A 184 8.32 14.84 2.11
N SER A 185 8.86 15.26 0.97
CA SER A 185 8.61 16.57 0.38
C SER A 185 7.53 16.49 -0.69
N HIS A 186 6.36 17.13 -0.48
CA HIS A 186 5.28 17.13 -1.47
C HIS A 186 5.71 17.65 -2.84
N GLY A 187 6.59 18.65 -2.89
CA GLY A 187 7.13 19.16 -4.15
C GLY A 187 7.96 18.11 -4.90
N LEU A 188 8.73 17.28 -4.18
CA LEU A 188 9.50 16.19 -4.77
C LEU A 188 8.59 15.01 -5.17
N VAL A 189 7.53 14.71 -4.41
CA VAL A 189 6.48 13.75 -4.83
C VAL A 189 5.90 14.15 -6.18
N LEU A 190 5.44 15.40 -6.32
CA LEU A 190 4.87 15.89 -7.59
C LEU A 190 5.89 15.87 -8.73
N GLU A 191 7.16 16.18 -8.45
CA GLU A 191 8.24 16.05 -9.43
C GLU A 191 8.46 14.60 -9.89
N ASN A 192 8.36 13.63 -8.98
CA ASN A 192 8.47 12.22 -9.29
C ASN A 192 7.28 11.71 -10.10
N ILE A 193 6.06 12.11 -9.76
CA ILE A 193 4.86 11.81 -10.56
C ILE A 193 5.03 12.36 -11.99
N ALA A 194 5.48 13.61 -12.13
CA ALA A 194 5.75 14.19 -13.44
C ALA A 194 6.86 13.45 -14.22
N ALA A 195 7.84 12.87 -13.53
CA ALA A 195 8.88 12.06 -14.15
C ALA A 195 8.38 10.67 -14.58
N LEU A 196 7.45 10.08 -13.84
CA LEU A 196 6.77 8.83 -14.20
C LEU A 196 5.83 9.04 -15.39
N GLU A 197 5.09 10.15 -15.43
CA GLU A 197 4.28 10.56 -16.58
C GLU A 197 5.14 10.68 -17.85
N ARG A 198 6.28 11.37 -17.78
CA ARG A 198 7.21 11.47 -18.93
C ARG A 198 7.74 10.11 -19.40
N ALA A 199 7.79 9.12 -18.49
CA ALA A 199 8.20 7.75 -18.81
C ALA A 199 7.03 6.86 -19.28
N GLY A 200 5.79 7.38 -19.31
CA GLY A 200 4.59 6.61 -19.63
C GLY A 200 4.16 5.64 -18.52
N ALA A 201 4.68 5.81 -17.31
CA ALA A 201 4.43 4.94 -16.15
C ALA A 201 3.34 5.47 -15.21
N TYR A 202 2.84 6.70 -15.42
CA TYR A 202 1.71 7.23 -14.66
C TYR A 202 0.40 6.91 -15.41
N LEU A 203 -0.57 6.34 -14.69
CA LEU A 203 -1.88 5.93 -15.22
C LEU A 203 -2.99 6.93 -14.88
N GLY A 204 -2.61 8.09 -14.35
CA GLY A 204 -3.56 9.10 -13.90
C GLY A 204 -3.94 8.96 -12.42
N ALA A 205 -4.88 9.79 -11.99
CA ALA A 205 -5.42 9.77 -10.65
C ALA A 205 -6.94 9.81 -10.69
N PHE A 206 -7.56 9.23 -9.67
CA PHE A 206 -8.99 9.27 -9.45
C PHE A 206 -9.29 9.50 -7.97
N SER A 207 -10.43 10.11 -7.68
CA SER A 207 -10.84 10.39 -6.30
C SER A 207 -11.61 9.21 -5.70
N LEU A 208 -11.50 9.04 -4.39
CA LEU A 208 -12.34 8.15 -3.59
C LEU A 208 -13.55 8.91 -3.03
N PRO A 209 -14.75 8.84 -3.64
CA PRO A 209 -15.89 9.64 -3.21
C PRO A 209 -16.68 8.89 -2.16
N ARG A 210 -17.00 9.54 -1.03
CA ARG A 210 -17.90 8.97 0.00
C ARG A 210 -19.30 8.60 -0.52
N ALA A 211 -19.69 9.14 -1.68
CA ALA A 211 -20.99 8.88 -2.31
C ALA A 211 -21.03 7.54 -3.07
N THR A 212 -19.87 6.92 -3.31
CA THR A 212 -19.79 5.57 -3.89
C THR A 212 -19.99 4.52 -2.81
N ARG A 213 -20.42 3.31 -3.21
CA ARG A 213 -20.55 2.18 -2.29
C ARG A 213 -19.20 1.83 -1.67
N GLU A 214 -18.15 1.82 -2.48
CA GLU A 214 -16.77 1.51 -2.11
C GLU A 214 -16.20 2.55 -1.13
N GLY A 215 -16.45 3.84 -1.37
CA GLY A 215 -16.06 4.91 -0.45
C GLY A 215 -16.77 4.83 0.89
N ALA A 216 -18.07 4.52 0.92
CA ALA A 216 -18.81 4.33 2.16
C ALA A 216 -18.29 3.12 2.95
N LEU A 217 -18.05 2.00 2.28
CA LEU A 217 -17.49 0.78 2.89
C LEU A 217 -16.06 0.99 3.41
N PHE A 218 -15.22 1.76 2.70
CA PHE A 218 -13.90 2.13 3.20
C PHE A 218 -13.98 2.93 4.51
N LEU A 219 -14.87 3.93 4.59
CA LEU A 219 -15.06 4.71 5.82
C LEU A 219 -15.51 3.83 6.99
N ASP A 220 -16.36 2.83 6.72
CA ASP A 220 -16.83 1.85 7.70
C ASP A 220 -15.70 0.91 8.15
N ALA A 221 -14.93 0.35 7.21
CA ALA A 221 -13.78 -0.51 7.50
C ALA A 221 -12.72 0.20 8.35
N VAL A 222 -12.41 1.47 8.04
CA VAL A 222 -11.47 2.27 8.84
C VAL A 222 -12.02 2.54 10.24
N ALA A 223 -13.32 2.83 10.38
CA ALA A 223 -13.93 3.01 11.70
C ALA A 223 -13.87 1.72 12.53
N HIS A 224 -14.24 0.58 11.93
CA HIS A 224 -14.13 -0.74 12.56
C HIS A 224 -12.69 -1.03 13.00
N ALA A 225 -11.72 -0.77 12.13
CA ALA A 225 -10.30 -0.94 12.44
C ALA A 225 -9.85 -0.09 13.64
N GLN A 226 -10.30 1.17 13.71
CA GLN A 226 -9.99 2.06 14.83
C GLN A 226 -10.57 1.54 16.14
N GLU A 227 -11.79 1.02 16.12
CA GLU A 227 -12.44 0.42 17.30
C GLU A 227 -11.74 -0.87 17.76
N GLN A 228 -11.24 -1.69 16.83
CA GLN A 228 -10.55 -2.94 17.13
C GLN A 228 -9.06 -2.76 17.48
N THR A 229 -8.47 -1.59 17.16
CA THR A 229 -7.07 -1.27 17.47
C THR A 229 -6.92 0.07 18.19
N PRO A 230 -7.63 0.29 19.32
CA PRO A 230 -7.77 1.63 19.93
C PRO A 230 -6.45 2.23 20.43
N ASP A 231 -5.48 1.39 20.82
CA ASP A 231 -4.16 1.84 21.26
C ASP A 231 -3.24 2.26 20.10
N ARG A 232 -3.44 1.66 18.91
CA ARG A 232 -2.60 1.86 17.73
C ARG A 232 -3.43 1.95 16.44
N PRO A 233 -4.41 2.85 16.33
CA PRO A 233 -5.18 3.02 15.10
C PRO A 233 -4.28 3.53 13.98
N SER A 234 -4.62 3.21 12.73
CA SER A 234 -3.92 3.75 11.56
C SER A 234 -4.12 5.28 11.48
N ILE A 235 -3.03 6.03 11.63
CA ILE A 235 -3.03 7.50 11.40
C ILE A 235 -3.26 7.77 9.91
N VAL A 236 -2.59 7.00 9.05
CA VAL A 236 -2.72 7.09 7.59
C VAL A 236 -4.17 6.95 7.13
N ASN A 237 -4.79 5.79 7.38
CA ASN A 237 -6.14 5.53 6.91
C ASN A 237 -7.17 6.41 7.62
N GLY A 238 -6.91 6.82 8.87
CA GLY A 238 -7.73 7.82 9.56
C GLY A 238 -7.69 9.19 8.87
N SER A 239 -6.53 9.66 8.42
CA SER A 239 -6.38 10.91 7.66
C SER A 239 -7.03 10.83 6.27
N ILE A 240 -6.85 9.71 5.55
CA ILE A 240 -7.54 9.47 4.27
C ILE A 240 -9.05 9.48 4.49
N ALA A 241 -9.56 8.76 5.50
CA ALA A 241 -10.99 8.73 5.82
C ALA A 241 -11.54 10.11 6.22
N ALA A 242 -10.76 10.92 6.94
CA ALA A 242 -11.12 12.31 7.23
C ALA A 242 -11.23 13.16 5.95
N ALA A 243 -10.28 13.04 5.03
CA ALA A 243 -10.32 13.72 3.74
C ALA A 243 -11.52 13.29 2.89
N VAL A 244 -11.82 11.99 2.84
CA VAL A 244 -13.00 11.43 2.13
C VAL A 244 -14.32 11.96 2.72
N ARG A 245 -14.36 12.23 4.03
CA ARG A 245 -15.52 12.88 4.69
C ARG A 245 -15.62 14.38 4.37
N GLY A 246 -14.58 14.99 3.80
CA GLY A 246 -14.51 16.41 3.46
C GLY A 246 -13.86 17.28 4.54
N SER A 247 -13.17 16.68 5.51
CA SER A 247 -12.43 17.44 6.54
C SER A 247 -11.15 18.06 5.97
N PHE A 248 -10.67 19.13 6.62
CA PHE A 248 -9.46 19.85 6.25
C PHE A 248 -8.72 20.37 7.50
N GLY A 249 -7.39 20.43 7.44
CA GLY A 249 -6.53 20.93 8.52
C GLY A 249 -6.29 19.91 9.62
N ASP A 250 -6.19 20.39 10.85
CA ASP A 250 -5.86 19.58 12.03
C ASP A 250 -7.06 18.77 12.53
N VAL A 251 -7.17 17.52 12.07
CA VAL A 251 -8.26 16.61 12.42
C VAL A 251 -7.75 15.54 13.38
N GLN A 252 -8.00 15.73 14.67
CA GLN A 252 -7.55 14.79 15.71
C GLN A 252 -8.57 13.68 15.94
N PHE A 253 -8.22 12.44 15.63
CA PHE A 253 -9.06 11.24 15.85
C PHE A 253 -8.37 10.16 16.70
N THR A 254 -7.13 10.40 17.14
CA THR A 254 -6.38 9.48 18.02
C THR A 254 -5.50 10.26 18.98
N SER A 255 -5.21 9.68 20.13
CA SER A 255 -4.24 10.24 21.09
C SER A 255 -2.80 10.20 20.57
N ARG A 256 -2.50 9.36 19.55
CA ARG A 256 -1.16 9.21 18.95
C ARG A 256 -0.65 10.48 18.26
N THR A 257 -1.56 11.32 17.79
CA THR A 257 -1.25 12.58 17.11
C THR A 257 -1.33 13.78 18.05
N ARG A 258 -1.50 13.55 19.35
CA ARG A 258 -1.56 14.62 20.34
C ARG A 258 -0.23 15.37 20.37
N GLY A 259 -0.29 16.69 20.18
CA GLY A 259 0.89 17.55 20.19
C GLY A 259 1.57 17.70 18.83
N SER A 260 1.04 17.08 17.78
CA SER A 260 1.32 17.41 16.39
C SER A 260 0.07 17.93 15.70
N GLU A 261 0.24 18.82 14.73
CA GLU A 261 -0.85 19.29 13.87
C GLU A 261 -0.93 18.36 12.66
N LEU A 262 -2.07 17.69 12.44
CA LEU A 262 -2.33 16.99 11.18
C LEU A 262 -2.66 18.00 10.08
N PHE A 263 -2.35 17.66 8.83
CA PHE A 263 -2.77 18.47 7.69
C PHE A 263 -3.64 17.66 6.73
N VAL A 264 -4.85 17.31 7.20
CA VAL A 264 -5.85 16.65 6.36
C VAL A 264 -6.21 17.57 5.20
N ASN A 265 -6.20 17.05 3.99
CA ASN A 265 -6.48 17.84 2.80
C ASN A 265 -7.16 16.98 1.71
N PRO A 266 -7.88 17.59 0.75
CA PRO A 266 -8.61 16.84 -0.28
C PRO A 266 -7.73 15.94 -1.16
N LEU A 267 -6.44 16.26 -1.33
CA LEU A 267 -5.53 15.43 -2.13
C LEU A 267 -5.27 14.06 -1.49
N MET A 268 -5.47 13.93 -0.17
CA MET A 268 -5.37 12.62 0.50
C MET A 268 -6.43 11.63 0.03
N SER A 269 -7.54 12.09 -0.55
CA SER A 269 -8.58 11.24 -1.14
C SER A 269 -8.31 10.85 -2.60
N LEU A 270 -7.19 11.30 -3.19
CA LEU A 270 -6.78 10.94 -4.54
C LEU A 270 -5.93 9.68 -4.52
N CYS A 271 -6.33 8.70 -5.33
CA CYS A 271 -5.51 7.55 -5.67
C CYS A 271 -4.69 7.89 -6.91
N PHE A 272 -3.38 7.92 -6.78
CA PHE A 272 -2.44 8.03 -7.90
C PHE A 272 -2.04 6.63 -8.35
N ALA A 273 -2.25 6.34 -9.64
CA ALA A 273 -2.01 5.01 -10.20
C ALA A 273 -0.78 4.97 -11.10
N PHE A 274 0.02 3.91 -11.01
CA PHE A 274 1.26 3.76 -11.75
C PHE A 274 1.44 2.33 -12.27
N ASP A 275 2.23 2.19 -13.33
CA ASP A 275 2.81 0.92 -13.76
C ASP A 275 3.98 0.57 -12.82
N LEU A 276 3.93 -0.61 -12.21
CA LEU A 276 4.93 -1.03 -11.21
C LEU A 276 6.33 -1.18 -11.81
N PRO A 277 6.54 -1.86 -12.95
CA PRO A 277 7.84 -1.90 -13.60
C PRO A 277 8.40 -0.51 -13.92
N GLY A 278 7.56 0.39 -14.42
CA GLY A 278 7.94 1.78 -14.69
C GLY A 278 8.34 2.56 -13.44
N LEU A 279 7.67 2.35 -12.31
CA LEU A 279 8.04 2.91 -11.01
C LEU A 279 9.36 2.33 -10.51
N ALA A 280 9.50 1.00 -10.54
CA ALA A 280 10.70 0.27 -10.10
C ALA A 280 11.96 0.74 -10.85
N ALA A 281 11.86 0.92 -12.18
CA ALA A 281 12.95 1.40 -13.02
C ALA A 281 13.46 2.82 -12.67
N ARG A 282 12.69 3.59 -11.89
CA ARG A 282 13.09 4.92 -11.43
C ARG A 282 13.74 4.92 -10.04
N CYS A 283 13.62 3.84 -9.28
CA CYS A 283 14.26 3.71 -7.97
C CYS A 283 15.77 3.55 -8.16
N LEU A 284 16.56 4.36 -7.45
CA LEU A 284 18.01 4.44 -7.66
C LEU A 284 18.81 3.39 -6.86
N TYR A 285 18.14 2.62 -6.02
CA TYR A 285 18.76 1.65 -5.10
C TYR A 285 18.08 0.27 -5.10
N LEU A 286 17.15 0.02 -6.03
CA LEU A 286 16.41 -1.25 -6.06
C LEU A 286 17.36 -2.45 -6.26
N ASP A 287 18.39 -2.27 -7.08
CA ASP A 287 19.47 -3.24 -7.30
C ASP A 287 20.30 -3.51 -6.03
N ARG A 288 20.39 -2.54 -5.11
CA ARG A 288 21.15 -2.67 -3.86
C ARG A 288 20.42 -3.51 -2.81
N ILE A 289 19.10 -3.57 -2.87
CA ILE A 289 18.27 -4.32 -1.92
C ILE A 289 17.86 -5.70 -2.46
N GLU A 290 18.14 -5.98 -3.74
CA GLU A 290 17.74 -7.19 -4.44
C GLU A 290 18.11 -8.49 -3.70
N ASP A 291 19.35 -8.64 -3.22
CA ASP A 291 19.83 -9.89 -2.60
C ASP A 291 19.52 -10.00 -1.09
N THR A 292 18.64 -9.15 -0.58
CA THR A 292 18.31 -9.14 0.85
C THR A 292 17.36 -10.28 1.23
N HIS A 293 17.55 -10.81 2.43
CA HIS A 293 16.73 -11.87 3.03
C HIS A 293 16.04 -11.39 4.32
N LEU A 294 16.55 -10.35 4.96
CA LEU A 294 16.00 -9.78 6.18
C LEU A 294 15.73 -8.29 5.99
N MET A 295 14.65 -7.78 6.61
CA MET A 295 14.29 -6.36 6.56
C MET A 295 15.43 -5.44 7.05
N ARG A 296 16.19 -5.86 8.06
CA ARG A 296 17.37 -5.11 8.52
C ARG A 296 18.45 -4.93 7.44
N GLN A 297 18.57 -5.88 6.51
CA GLN A 297 19.51 -5.74 5.40
C GLN A 297 19.00 -4.71 4.40
N VAL A 298 17.70 -4.68 4.11
CA VAL A 298 17.08 -3.63 3.29
C VAL A 298 17.39 -2.26 3.88
N HIS A 299 17.11 -2.07 5.17
CA HIS A 299 17.43 -0.84 5.91
C HIS A 299 18.90 -0.43 5.76
N SER A 300 19.84 -1.34 6.03
CA SER A 300 21.29 -1.05 5.89
C SER A 300 21.68 -0.68 4.46
N ARG A 301 21.14 -1.36 3.44
CA ARG A 301 21.46 -1.09 2.03
C ARG A 301 20.95 0.26 1.55
N ILE A 302 19.75 0.66 2.00
CA ILE A 302 19.20 1.99 1.72
C ILE A 302 20.05 3.06 2.40
N ALA A 303 20.44 2.85 3.67
CA ALA A 303 21.29 3.78 4.40
C ALA A 303 22.66 3.95 3.72
N GLU A 304 23.36 2.85 3.40
CA GLU A 304 24.63 2.83 2.67
C GLU A 304 24.52 3.60 1.33
N PHE A 305 23.45 3.37 0.57
CA PHE A 305 23.21 4.08 -0.69
C PHE A 305 23.10 5.60 -0.50
N ARG A 306 22.49 6.06 0.60
CA ARG A 306 22.30 7.49 0.87
C ARG A 306 23.54 8.18 1.40
N GLU A 307 24.49 7.48 2.01
CA GLU A 307 25.71 8.07 2.54
C GLU A 307 26.57 8.72 1.44
N ASP A 308 26.60 8.11 0.26
CA ASP A 308 27.40 8.55 -0.89
C ASP A 308 26.65 9.49 -1.85
N LEU A 309 25.37 9.80 -1.55
CA LEU A 309 24.47 10.47 -2.48
C LEU A 309 24.24 11.94 -2.10
N VAL A 310 24.35 12.82 -3.11
CA VAL A 310 23.90 14.21 -2.96
C VAL A 310 22.38 14.25 -3.06
N THR A 311 21.71 14.58 -1.96
CA THR A 311 20.25 14.66 -1.93
C THR A 311 19.73 15.97 -2.54
N ARG A 312 18.61 15.87 -3.24
CA ARG A 312 17.81 17.00 -3.72
C ARG A 312 17.17 17.71 -2.53
N PRO A 313 17.27 19.04 -2.42
CA PRO A 313 16.65 19.77 -1.33
C PRO A 313 15.12 19.68 -1.40
N SER A 314 14.47 19.72 -0.23
CA SER A 314 13.01 19.75 -0.13
C SER A 314 12.43 20.93 -0.90
N ARG A 315 11.31 20.72 -1.59
CA ARG A 315 10.60 21.72 -2.38
C ARG A 315 9.23 22.02 -1.78
N ARG A 316 8.93 23.30 -1.60
CA ARG A 316 7.59 23.77 -1.22
C ARG A 316 6.69 23.84 -2.45
N ILE A 317 5.41 23.51 -2.27
CA ILE A 317 4.38 23.82 -3.27
C ILE A 317 4.08 25.33 -3.15
N PRO A 318 3.98 26.08 -4.28
CA PRO A 318 3.58 27.48 -4.25
C PRO A 318 2.24 27.67 -3.52
N HIS A 319 2.14 28.77 -2.75
CA HIS A 319 0.94 29.21 -2.05
C HIS A 319 0.29 30.39 -2.79
#